data_AF-A0A0D7ASG1-F1
#
_entry.id   AF-A0A0D7ASG1-F1
#
_cell.length_a   1.000
_cell.length_b   1.000
_cell.length_c   1.000
_cell.angle_alpha   90.00
_cell.angle_beta   90.00
_cell.angle_gamma   90.00
#
_symmetry.space_group_name_H-M   'P 1'
#
loop_
_entity.id
_entity.type
_entity.pdbx_description
1 polymer ?
#
loop_
_entity_poly.entity_id
_entity_poly.type
_entity_poly.pdbx_seq_one_letter_code
_entity_poly.pdbx_strand_id
1 'polypeptide(L)'
;MLNFNTDSHATASFDGSEWERPEVIQVVAEMYEAKKLPHLEEMFVKFLQGALVTWIRFSLEYAPGGLIDGLTDNERKKAFRFGTNCHNEGALGSFVVLSGNAPLTTLHCSFVDEFFTPEDHTYVMKTARTLDMSKLEREQKLEQARFNENVALMRKEKEAEKSRKVAATTARLGNVVLILHVNDIQKKGMTRAKLDDQLDKLCKMWGARISISCKSSILRHPEKVEALTKAIRDHNELLNARELPLSGLDAPEVQDVDFWEEEEDEMAEPD
;
A
#
# COMPACT_ATOMS: atom_id res chain seq x y z
N MET A 1 37.54 -7.94 -9.76
CA MET A 1 37.01 -9.03 -8.93
C MET A 1 36.11 -8.42 -7.87
N LEU A 2 34.81 -8.54 -8.07
CA LEU A 2 33.82 -8.25 -7.04
C LEU A 2 34.02 -9.24 -5.90
N ASN A 3 34.30 -8.75 -4.68
CA ASN A 3 34.49 -9.60 -3.51
C ASN A 3 33.38 -9.35 -2.49
N PHE A 4 32.25 -10.02 -2.71
CA PHE A 4 31.05 -9.90 -1.89
C PHE A 4 31.25 -10.30 -0.41
N ASN A 5 32.34 -10.99 -0.06
CA ASN A 5 32.67 -11.38 1.31
C ASN A 5 33.46 -10.31 2.09
N THR A 6 34.13 -9.38 1.40
CA THR A 6 34.94 -8.34 2.06
C THR A 6 34.33 -6.95 1.96
N ASP A 7 33.48 -6.73 0.97
CA ASP A 7 32.96 -5.40 0.66
C ASP A 7 31.64 -5.19 1.41
N SER A 8 31.74 -4.49 2.54
CA SER A 8 30.57 -4.06 3.32
C SER A 8 29.75 -3.01 2.55
N HIS A 9 28.49 -2.81 2.94
CA HIS A 9 27.67 -1.71 2.38
C HIS A 9 28.42 -0.37 2.44
N ALA A 10 29.25 -0.14 3.46
CA ALA A 10 29.98 1.11 3.67
C ALA A 10 31.00 1.43 2.56
N THR A 11 31.45 0.41 1.82
CA THR A 11 32.38 0.57 0.70
C THR A 11 31.72 0.45 -0.67
N ALA A 12 30.52 -0.14 -0.72
CA ALA A 12 29.85 -0.52 -1.97
C ALA A 12 28.58 0.29 -2.27
N SER A 13 27.97 0.95 -1.27
CA SER A 13 26.89 1.92 -1.47
C SER A 13 27.44 3.35 -1.52
N PHE A 14 26.78 4.21 -2.31
CA PHE A 14 27.20 5.61 -2.49
C PHE A 14 26.98 6.47 -1.23
N ASP A 15 26.00 6.10 -0.41
CA ASP A 15 25.64 6.79 0.83
C ASP A 15 26.21 6.09 2.08
N GLY A 16 26.78 4.89 1.92
CA GLY A 16 27.30 4.06 3.01
C GLY A 16 26.22 3.37 3.84
N SER A 17 24.94 3.56 3.50
CA SER A 17 23.79 2.97 4.20
C SER A 17 23.69 1.47 3.95
N GLU A 18 22.97 0.78 4.83
CA GLU A 18 22.60 -0.62 4.64
C GLU A 18 21.82 -0.82 3.33
N TRP A 19 21.99 -2.00 2.73
CA TRP A 19 21.23 -2.38 1.55
C TRP A 19 19.74 -2.42 1.88
N GLU A 20 18.89 -1.85 1.03
CA GLU A 20 17.42 -1.92 1.22
C GLU A 20 16.92 -3.37 1.28
N ARG A 21 17.60 -4.27 0.57
CA ARG A 21 17.29 -5.70 0.49
C ARG A 21 18.55 -6.56 0.66
N PRO A 22 19.08 -6.67 1.89
CA PRO A 22 20.34 -7.38 2.14
C PRO A 22 20.25 -8.87 1.77
N GLU A 23 19.07 -9.47 1.88
CA GLU A 23 18.82 -10.86 1.53
C GLU A 23 19.06 -11.14 0.03
N VAL A 24 18.75 -10.18 -0.84
CA VAL A 24 18.97 -10.32 -2.29
C VAL A 24 20.45 -10.25 -2.61
N ILE A 25 21.16 -9.30 -2.00
CA ILE A 25 22.62 -9.15 -2.18
C ILE A 25 23.34 -10.43 -1.77
N GLN A 26 22.92 -11.04 -0.65
CA GLN A 26 23.46 -12.31 -0.19
C GLN A 26 23.20 -13.45 -1.19
N VAL A 27 21.97 -13.61 -1.68
CA VAL A 27 21.65 -14.67 -2.66
C VAL A 27 22.46 -14.50 -3.96
N VAL A 28 22.61 -13.27 -4.44
CA VAL A 28 23.42 -12.98 -5.64
C VAL A 28 24.89 -13.33 -5.41
N ALA A 29 25.43 -13.02 -4.23
CA ALA A 29 26.80 -13.38 -3.85
C ALA A 29 27.00 -14.90 -3.83
N GLU A 30 26.10 -15.65 -3.18
CA GLU A 30 26.13 -17.11 -3.14
C GLU A 30 26.05 -17.74 -4.55
N MET A 31 25.19 -17.19 -5.42
CA MET A 31 25.08 -17.65 -6.81
C MET A 31 26.33 -17.34 -7.64
N TYR A 32 26.99 -16.21 -7.38
CA TYR A 32 28.24 -15.83 -8.01
C TYR A 32 29.38 -16.77 -7.59
N GLU A 33 29.52 -17.05 -6.29
CA GLU A 33 30.52 -17.99 -5.75
C GLU A 33 30.31 -19.42 -6.25
N ALA A 34 29.05 -19.85 -6.34
CA ALA A 34 28.68 -21.13 -6.92
C ALA A 34 28.88 -21.19 -8.45
N LYS A 35 29.42 -20.13 -9.07
CA LYS A 35 29.66 -19.98 -10.51
C LYS A 35 28.39 -20.14 -11.37
N LYS A 36 27.20 -19.88 -10.79
CA LYS A 36 25.93 -19.88 -11.52
C LYS A 36 25.72 -18.60 -12.33
N LEU A 37 26.49 -17.56 -12.03
CA LEU A 37 26.43 -16.24 -12.69
C LEU A 37 27.78 -15.87 -13.34
N PRO A 38 28.28 -16.65 -14.32
CA PRO A 38 29.63 -16.50 -14.87
C PRO A 38 29.87 -15.17 -15.59
N HIS A 39 28.81 -14.53 -16.10
CA HIS A 39 28.90 -13.26 -16.85
C HIS A 39 28.50 -12.04 -16.03
N LEU A 40 28.17 -12.19 -14.75
CA LEU A 40 27.67 -11.08 -13.92
C LEU A 40 28.68 -9.95 -13.82
N GLU A 41 29.95 -10.26 -13.52
CA GLU A 41 31.00 -9.25 -13.40
C GLU A 41 31.21 -8.51 -14.73
N GLU A 42 31.28 -9.24 -15.85
CA GLU A 42 31.47 -8.65 -17.16
C GLU A 42 30.30 -7.73 -17.57
N MET A 43 29.06 -8.22 -17.42
CA MET A 43 27.86 -7.44 -17.73
C MET A 43 27.74 -6.20 -16.85
N PHE A 44 28.01 -6.34 -15.55
CA PHE A 44 27.94 -5.23 -14.60
C PHE A 44 28.98 -4.16 -14.92
N VAL A 45 30.23 -4.55 -15.22
CA VAL A 45 31.27 -3.60 -15.63
C VAL A 45 30.91 -2.89 -16.94
N LYS A 46 30.37 -3.62 -17.94
CA LYS A 46 29.92 -3.01 -19.20
C LYS A 46 28.78 -2.03 -19.00
N PHE A 47 27.82 -2.38 -18.14
CA PHE A 47 26.74 -1.49 -17.74
C PHE A 47 27.29 -0.22 -17.09
N LEU A 48 28.18 -0.33 -16.10
CA LEU A 48 28.80 0.83 -15.43
C LEU A 48 29.61 1.70 -16.39
N GLN A 49 30.33 1.11 -17.34
CA GLN A 49 31.05 1.85 -18.39
C GLN A 49 30.09 2.66 -19.28
N GLY A 50 28.96 2.07 -19.67
CA GLY A 50 27.92 2.77 -20.43
C GLY A 50 27.23 3.88 -19.60
N ALA A 51 26.90 3.58 -18.35
CA ALA A 51 26.29 4.52 -17.42
C ALA A 51 27.21 5.71 -17.13
N LEU A 52 28.53 5.49 -17.00
CA LEU A 52 29.52 6.53 -16.73
C LEU A 52 29.49 7.66 -17.77
N VAL A 53 29.34 7.34 -19.05
CA VAL A 53 29.27 8.36 -20.11
C VAL A 53 28.07 9.29 -19.90
N THR A 54 26.91 8.70 -19.62
CA THR A 54 25.69 9.47 -19.33
C THR A 54 25.82 10.25 -18.03
N TRP A 55 26.43 9.64 -17.01
CA TRP A 55 26.63 10.27 -15.71
C TRP A 55 27.56 11.47 -15.76
N ILE A 56 28.63 11.41 -16.57
CA ILE A 56 29.52 12.56 -16.82
C ILE A 56 28.72 13.70 -17.46
N ARG A 57 27.96 13.43 -18.53
CA ARG A 57 27.16 14.47 -19.18
C ARG A 57 26.14 15.07 -18.22
N PHE A 58 25.42 14.23 -17.47
CA PHE A 58 24.43 14.66 -16.50
C PHE A 58 25.04 15.49 -15.39
N SER A 59 26.11 15.03 -14.74
CA SER A 59 26.77 15.76 -13.65
C SER A 59 27.35 17.11 -14.08
N LEU A 60 27.80 17.24 -15.34
CA LEU A 60 28.22 18.53 -15.90
C LEU A 60 27.08 19.56 -15.98
N GLU A 61 25.83 19.12 -16.14
CA GLU A 61 24.68 20.02 -16.13
C GLU A 61 24.46 20.67 -14.75
N TYR A 62 24.88 20.00 -13.67
CA TYR A 62 24.75 20.45 -12.27
C TYR A 62 26.02 21.11 -11.71
N ALA A 63 27.13 21.11 -12.45
CA ALA A 63 28.36 21.77 -12.00
C ALA A 63 28.14 23.29 -11.86
N PRO A 64 28.93 24.00 -11.03
CA PRO A 64 28.88 25.46 -10.96
C PRO A 64 29.10 26.10 -12.34
N GLY A 65 28.19 26.97 -12.78
CA GLY A 65 28.16 27.52 -14.15
C GLY A 65 27.63 26.56 -15.23
N GLY A 66 27.16 25.37 -14.83
CA GLY A 66 26.50 24.40 -15.69
C GLY A 66 25.09 24.83 -16.08
N LEU A 67 24.48 24.07 -16.98
CA LEU A 67 23.18 24.39 -17.57
C LEU A 67 22.09 24.62 -16.51
N ILE A 68 22.05 23.78 -15.47
CA ILE A 68 21.03 23.82 -14.42
C ILE A 68 21.32 24.93 -13.40
N ASP A 69 22.60 25.16 -13.10
CA ASP A 69 23.05 26.25 -12.21
C ASP A 69 22.72 27.63 -12.81
N GLY A 70 22.84 27.76 -14.14
CA GLY A 70 22.51 28.97 -14.89
C GLY A 70 21.03 29.22 -15.15
N LEU A 71 20.12 28.30 -14.77
CA LEU A 71 18.69 28.49 -14.98
C LEU A 71 18.13 29.61 -14.12
N THR A 72 17.32 30.49 -14.74
CA THR A 72 16.52 31.47 -14.01
C THR A 72 15.45 30.79 -13.15
N ASP A 73 14.93 31.48 -12.13
CA ASP A 73 13.85 30.94 -11.28
C ASP A 73 12.61 30.52 -12.08
N ASN A 74 12.31 31.21 -13.18
CA ASN A 74 11.18 30.87 -14.06
C ASN A 74 11.45 29.61 -14.89
N GLU A 75 12.67 29.46 -15.40
CA GLU A 75 13.08 28.26 -16.13
C GLU A 75 13.19 27.05 -15.20
N ARG A 76 13.69 27.24 -13.98
CA ARG A 76 13.72 26.19 -12.95
C ARG A 76 12.31 25.71 -12.60
N LYS A 77 11.34 26.62 -12.48
CA LYS A 77 9.93 26.25 -12.26
C LYS A 77 9.31 25.50 -13.45
N LYS A 78 9.72 25.82 -14.68
CA LYS A 78 9.28 25.09 -15.89
C LYS A 78 9.98 23.74 -16.05
N ALA A 79 11.25 23.65 -15.68
CA ALA A 79 12.05 22.44 -15.71
C ALA A 79 11.68 21.48 -14.57
N PHE A 80 11.14 22.00 -13.46
CA PHE A 80 10.55 21.20 -12.40
C PHE A 80 9.38 20.40 -12.96
N ARG A 81 9.67 19.14 -13.28
CA ARG A 81 8.66 18.12 -13.54
C ARG A 81 8.37 17.43 -12.22
N PHE A 82 7.09 17.34 -11.84
CA PHE A 82 6.67 16.47 -10.73
C PHE A 82 7.35 15.11 -10.89
N GLY A 83 7.85 14.54 -9.79
CA GLY A 83 8.53 13.25 -9.77
C GLY A 83 7.78 12.28 -10.67
N THR A 84 8.40 11.94 -11.80
CA THR A 84 7.81 11.20 -12.91
C THR A 84 7.43 9.81 -12.43
N ASN A 85 6.20 9.67 -11.93
CA ASN A 85 5.32 8.58 -12.32
C ASN A 85 3.87 8.74 -11.83
N CYS A 86 3.61 9.33 -10.66
CA CYS A 86 2.29 9.18 -10.03
C CYS A 86 1.10 9.78 -10.83
N HIS A 87 1.27 10.92 -11.50
CA HIS A 87 0.19 11.52 -12.28
C HIS A 87 0.02 10.87 -13.66
N ASN A 88 1.12 10.47 -14.29
CA ASN A 88 1.06 9.81 -15.60
C ASN A 88 0.65 8.34 -15.45
N GLU A 89 1.03 7.66 -14.37
CA GLU A 89 0.51 6.34 -13.98
C GLU A 89 -0.92 6.42 -13.49
N GLY A 90 -1.30 7.49 -12.78
CA GLY A 90 -2.68 7.72 -12.41
C GLY A 90 -3.56 7.90 -13.65
N ALA A 91 -3.13 8.73 -14.60
CA ALA A 91 -3.86 8.97 -15.84
C ALA A 91 -3.84 7.77 -16.79
N LEU A 92 -2.68 7.13 -16.98
CA LEU A 92 -2.54 5.94 -17.83
C LEU A 92 -3.23 4.73 -17.19
N GLY A 93 -3.10 4.54 -15.89
CA GLY A 93 -3.81 3.51 -15.13
C GLY A 93 -5.32 3.73 -15.17
N SER A 94 -5.78 4.96 -14.96
CA SER A 94 -7.20 5.32 -15.12
C SER A 94 -7.68 5.10 -16.55
N PHE A 95 -6.86 5.41 -17.55
CA PHE A 95 -7.16 5.15 -18.95
C PHE A 95 -7.24 3.65 -19.25
N VAL A 96 -6.28 2.85 -18.78
CA VAL A 96 -6.29 1.39 -18.96
C VAL A 96 -7.53 0.78 -18.31
N VAL A 97 -7.88 1.24 -17.10
CA VAL A 97 -9.11 0.83 -16.40
C VAL A 97 -10.36 1.29 -17.16
N LEU A 98 -10.39 2.52 -17.68
CA LEU A 98 -11.49 3.04 -18.49
C LEU A 98 -11.66 2.28 -19.80
N SER A 99 -10.57 2.01 -20.53
CA SER A 99 -10.59 1.24 -21.78
C SER A 99 -11.00 -0.21 -21.56
N GLY A 100 -10.64 -0.81 -20.42
CA GLY A 100 -11.08 -2.16 -20.04
C GLY A 100 -12.56 -2.20 -19.64
N ASN A 101 -13.03 -1.23 -18.87
CA ASN A 101 -14.40 -1.20 -18.35
C ASN A 101 -15.42 -0.62 -19.33
N ALA A 102 -14.98 0.26 -20.23
CA ALA A 102 -15.81 0.96 -21.18
C ALA A 102 -15.04 1.16 -22.51
N PRO A 103 -14.82 0.07 -23.28
CA PRO A 103 -14.03 0.09 -24.52
C PRO A 103 -14.61 0.98 -25.63
N LEU A 104 -15.90 1.34 -25.53
CA LEU A 104 -16.56 2.28 -26.43
C LEU A 104 -16.48 3.74 -25.96
N THR A 105 -15.81 4.02 -24.84
CA THR A 105 -15.60 5.41 -24.44
C THR A 105 -14.66 6.03 -25.46
N THR A 106 -15.22 6.78 -26.40
CA THR A 106 -14.44 7.59 -27.31
C THR A 106 -13.75 8.63 -26.46
N LEU A 107 -12.45 8.47 -26.23
CA LEU A 107 -11.64 9.61 -25.84
C LEU A 107 -11.83 10.62 -26.97
N HIS A 108 -12.36 11.79 -26.62
CA HIS A 108 -12.38 12.93 -27.50
C HIS A 108 -10.93 13.42 -27.62
N CYS A 109 -10.13 12.69 -28.40
CA CYS A 109 -8.76 13.03 -28.65
C CYS A 109 -8.78 14.24 -29.57
N SER A 110 -8.18 15.35 -29.15
CA SER A 110 -7.94 16.54 -29.98
C SER A 110 -7.32 16.20 -31.34
N PHE A 111 -6.63 15.07 -31.44
CA PHE A 111 -6.12 14.49 -32.67
C PHE A 111 -7.20 14.20 -33.73
N VAL A 112 -8.37 13.70 -33.33
CA VAL A 112 -9.45 13.43 -34.30
C VAL A 112 -9.94 14.74 -34.90
N ASP A 113 -10.15 15.78 -34.08
CA ASP A 113 -10.62 17.08 -34.57
C ASP A 113 -9.58 17.83 -35.41
N GLU A 114 -8.29 17.65 -35.11
CA GLU A 114 -7.20 18.35 -35.79
C GLU A 114 -6.81 17.69 -37.12
N PHE A 115 -6.97 16.38 -37.25
CA PHE A 115 -6.45 15.62 -38.40
C PHE A 115 -7.52 14.92 -39.25
N PHE A 116 -8.76 14.76 -38.79
CA PHE A 116 -9.79 14.12 -39.61
C PHE A 116 -10.42 15.11 -40.59
N THR A 117 -10.56 14.66 -41.84
CA THR A 117 -11.39 15.31 -42.83
C THR A 117 -12.85 14.82 -42.72
N PRO A 118 -13.84 15.55 -43.28
CA PRO A 118 -15.23 15.08 -43.34
C PRO A 118 -15.39 13.68 -43.98
N GLU A 119 -14.52 13.36 -44.93
CA GLU A 119 -14.46 12.06 -45.59
C GLU A 119 -14.00 10.95 -44.62
N ASP A 120 -12.99 11.22 -43.79
CA ASP A 120 -12.49 10.28 -42.76
C ASP A 120 -13.56 10.00 -41.71
N HIS A 121 -14.29 11.03 -41.26
CA HIS A 121 -15.43 10.87 -40.37
C HIS A 121 -16.51 9.98 -40.99
N THR A 122 -16.82 10.19 -42.27
CA THR A 122 -17.82 9.40 -42.99
C THR A 122 -17.38 7.93 -43.11
N TYR A 123 -16.10 7.69 -43.39
CA TYR A 123 -15.53 6.36 -43.47
C TYR A 123 -15.58 5.63 -42.12
N VAL A 124 -15.12 6.28 -41.04
CA VAL A 124 -15.11 5.68 -39.69
C VAL A 124 -16.53 5.41 -39.21
N MET A 125 -17.49 6.33 -39.41
CA MET A 125 -18.89 6.09 -39.07
C MET A 125 -19.49 4.91 -39.85
N LYS A 126 -19.18 4.76 -41.14
CA LYS A 126 -19.65 3.64 -41.96
C LYS A 126 -19.05 2.31 -41.48
N THR A 127 -17.77 2.30 -41.16
CA THR A 127 -17.07 1.12 -40.65
C THR A 127 -17.61 0.70 -39.28
N ALA A 128 -17.79 1.66 -38.36
CA ALA A 128 -18.38 1.42 -37.04
C ALA A 128 -19.79 0.82 -37.15
N ARG A 129 -20.66 1.39 -37.98
CA ARG A 129 -22.00 0.83 -38.25
C ARG A 129 -21.93 -0.59 -38.83
N THR A 130 -20.93 -0.87 -39.66
CA THR A 130 -20.74 -2.21 -40.23
C THR A 130 -20.35 -3.23 -39.16
N LEU A 131 -19.47 -2.82 -38.23
CA LEU A 131 -19.10 -3.64 -37.08
C LEU A 131 -20.29 -3.85 -36.13
N ASP A 132 -21.08 -2.81 -35.86
CA ASP A 132 -22.28 -2.89 -35.02
C ASP A 132 -23.33 -3.88 -35.55
N MET A 133 -23.44 -4.03 -36.88
CA MET A 133 -24.34 -5.03 -37.48
C MET A 133 -24.03 -6.46 -37.03
N SER A 134 -22.79 -6.75 -36.64
CA SER A 134 -22.38 -8.07 -36.13
C SER A 134 -22.98 -8.39 -34.75
N LYS A 135 -23.49 -7.39 -34.01
CA LYS A 135 -24.06 -7.49 -32.65
C LYS A 135 -23.14 -8.09 -31.58
N LEU A 136 -21.87 -8.37 -31.92
CA LEU A 136 -20.89 -8.97 -31.02
C LEU A 136 -20.73 -8.16 -29.73
N GLU A 137 -20.66 -6.84 -29.84
CA GLU A 137 -20.55 -5.97 -28.66
C GLU A 137 -21.79 -6.00 -27.77
N ARG A 138 -22.98 -6.21 -28.34
CA ARG A 138 -24.21 -6.31 -27.56
C ARG A 138 -24.22 -7.59 -26.73
N GLU A 139 -23.71 -8.68 -27.29
CA GLU A 139 -23.55 -9.96 -26.59
C GLU A 139 -22.51 -9.84 -25.47
N GLN A 140 -21.34 -9.27 -25.77
CA GLN A 140 -20.30 -9.01 -24.77
C GLN A 140 -20.79 -8.13 -23.61
N LYS A 141 -21.54 -7.04 -23.90
CA LYS A 141 -22.12 -6.19 -22.86
C LYS A 141 -23.14 -6.93 -22.00
N LEU A 142 -23.93 -7.83 -22.60
CA LEU A 142 -24.88 -8.65 -21.85
C LEU A 142 -24.16 -9.63 -20.92
N GLU A 143 -23.09 -10.27 -21.39
CA GLU A 143 -22.26 -11.16 -20.59
C GLU A 143 -21.57 -10.41 -19.45
N GLN A 144 -20.98 -9.24 -19.73
CA GLN A 144 -20.36 -8.40 -18.72
C GLN A 144 -21.38 -7.91 -17.67
N ALA A 145 -22.59 -7.52 -18.10
CA ALA A 145 -23.66 -7.15 -17.17
C ALA A 145 -24.05 -8.30 -16.25
N ARG A 146 -24.20 -9.52 -16.78
CA ARG A 146 -24.50 -10.72 -15.98
C ARG A 146 -23.37 -11.05 -15.01
N PHE A 147 -22.12 -10.97 -15.46
CA PHE A 147 -20.96 -11.18 -14.60
C PHE A 147 -20.91 -10.15 -13.46
N ASN A 148 -21.10 -8.86 -13.77
CA ASN A 148 -21.12 -7.80 -12.78
C ASN A 148 -22.26 -7.96 -11.77
N GLU A 149 -23.44 -8.40 -12.21
CA GLU A 149 -24.56 -8.72 -11.33
C GLU A 149 -24.21 -9.85 -10.35
N ASN A 150 -23.60 -10.93 -10.84
CA ASN A 150 -23.14 -12.04 -10.00
C ASN A 150 -22.06 -11.58 -8.99
N VAL A 151 -21.09 -10.78 -9.41
CA VAL A 151 -20.07 -10.22 -8.53
C VAL A 151 -20.70 -9.31 -7.47
N ALA A 152 -21.68 -8.49 -7.84
CA ALA A 152 -22.39 -7.63 -6.90
C ALA A 152 -23.18 -8.46 -5.86
N LEU A 153 -23.80 -9.57 -6.26
CA LEU A 153 -24.45 -10.50 -5.34
C LEU A 153 -23.45 -11.14 -4.38
N MET A 154 -22.33 -11.67 -4.89
CA MET A 154 -21.27 -12.24 -4.06
C MET A 154 -20.70 -11.22 -3.05
N ARG A 155 -20.48 -9.97 -3.47
CA ARG A 155 -20.03 -8.89 -2.57
C ARG A 155 -21.05 -8.59 -1.49
N LYS A 156 -22.35 -8.53 -1.82
CA LYS A 156 -23.42 -8.34 -0.83
C LYS A 156 -23.47 -9.47 0.19
N GLU A 157 -23.31 -10.71 -0.25
CA GLU A 157 -23.26 -11.88 0.65
C GLU A 157 -22.04 -11.83 1.57
N LYS A 158 -20.85 -11.52 1.04
CA LYS A 158 -19.62 -11.34 1.84
C LYS A 158 -19.78 -10.21 2.87
N GLU A 159 -20.38 -9.09 2.48
CA GLU A 159 -20.62 -7.95 3.39
C GLU A 159 -21.66 -8.29 4.48
N ALA A 160 -22.73 -9.01 4.11
CA ALA A 160 -23.70 -9.51 5.08
C ALA A 160 -23.05 -10.48 6.09
N GLU A 161 -22.12 -11.32 5.62
CA GLU A 161 -21.38 -12.23 6.51
C GLU A 161 -20.40 -11.46 7.42
N LYS A 162 -19.66 -10.49 6.88
CA LYS A 162 -18.74 -9.64 7.63
C LYS A 162 -19.48 -8.86 8.71
N SER A 163 -20.58 -8.20 8.36
CA SER A 163 -21.44 -7.48 9.30
C SER A 163 -22.04 -8.40 10.36
N ARG A 164 -22.48 -9.62 10.01
CA ARG A 164 -22.96 -10.63 10.98
C ARG A 164 -21.88 -11.03 11.98
N LYS A 165 -20.65 -11.28 11.52
CA LYS A 165 -19.49 -11.59 12.38
C LYS A 165 -19.14 -10.42 13.30
N VAL A 166 -19.15 -9.19 12.77
CA VAL A 166 -18.91 -7.97 13.56
C VAL A 166 -20.01 -7.77 14.62
N ALA A 167 -21.28 -7.98 14.28
CA ALA A 167 -22.39 -7.91 15.22
C ALA A 167 -22.29 -8.98 16.32
N ALA A 168 -22.00 -10.24 15.95
CA ALA A 168 -21.83 -11.33 16.90
C ALA A 168 -20.65 -11.10 17.86
N THR A 169 -19.51 -10.63 17.35
CA THR A 169 -18.36 -10.29 18.21
C THR A 169 -18.67 -9.11 19.12
N THR A 170 -19.36 -8.09 18.63
CA THR A 170 -19.77 -6.93 19.44
C THR A 170 -20.75 -7.32 20.54
N ALA A 171 -21.74 -8.18 20.25
CA ALA A 171 -22.66 -8.72 21.25
C ALA A 171 -21.93 -9.57 22.30
N ARG A 172 -20.98 -10.42 21.88
CA ARG A 172 -20.14 -11.22 22.80
C ARG A 172 -19.36 -10.32 23.75
N LEU A 173 -18.68 -9.30 23.23
CA LEU A 173 -17.88 -8.36 24.03
C LEU A 173 -18.76 -7.45 24.91
N GLY A 174 -20.00 -7.17 24.52
CA GLY A 174 -20.98 -6.44 25.33
C GLY A 174 -21.24 -7.11 26.68
N ASN A 175 -21.36 -8.44 26.70
CA ASN A 175 -21.63 -9.24 27.91
C ASN A 175 -20.41 -9.44 28.82
N VAL A 176 -19.19 -9.15 28.34
CA VAL A 176 -17.97 -9.37 29.10
C VAL A 176 -17.77 -8.24 30.11
N VAL A 177 -17.83 -8.53 31.41
CA VAL A 177 -17.51 -7.54 32.44
C VAL A 177 -16.02 -7.22 32.38
N LEU A 178 -15.67 -5.93 32.22
CA LEU A 178 -14.28 -5.51 32.12
C LEU A 178 -13.62 -5.54 33.50
N ILE A 179 -12.43 -6.12 33.57
CA ILE A 179 -11.63 -6.16 34.79
C ILE A 179 -10.68 -4.96 34.77
N LEU A 180 -10.77 -4.10 35.78
CA LEU A 180 -10.00 -2.86 35.90
C LEU A 180 -8.88 -2.92 36.95
N HIS A 181 -8.78 -4.02 37.70
CA HIS A 181 -7.76 -4.20 38.72
C HIS A 181 -6.77 -5.30 38.35
N VAL A 182 -5.48 -4.97 38.45
CA VAL A 182 -4.37 -5.88 38.14
C VAL A 182 -4.44 -7.18 38.95
N ASN A 183 -4.85 -7.09 40.22
CA ASN A 183 -4.95 -8.23 41.13
C ASN A 183 -5.99 -9.26 40.68
N ASP A 184 -7.03 -8.84 39.94
CA ASP A 184 -8.10 -9.73 39.49
C ASP A 184 -7.71 -10.54 38.25
N ILE A 185 -6.72 -10.06 37.48
CA ILE A 185 -6.18 -10.77 36.32
C ILE A 185 -5.30 -11.95 36.75
N GLN A 186 -4.58 -11.79 37.86
CA GLN A 186 -3.65 -12.79 38.40
C GLN A 186 -4.34 -13.90 39.22
N LYS A 187 -5.67 -13.81 39.44
CA LYS A 187 -6.43 -14.82 40.17
C LYS A 187 -6.51 -16.15 39.40
N LYS A 188 -6.39 -17.27 40.12
CA LYS A 188 -6.64 -18.62 39.58
C LYS A 188 -8.10 -18.71 39.09
N GLY A 189 -8.29 -18.72 37.78
CA GLY A 189 -9.62 -18.73 37.14
C GLY A 189 -9.69 -17.96 35.82
N MET A 190 -8.64 -17.22 35.47
CA MET A 190 -8.50 -16.57 34.18
C MET A 190 -8.05 -17.59 33.12
N THR A 191 -8.93 -17.87 32.16
CA THR A 191 -8.62 -18.74 31.02
C THR A 191 -8.17 -17.90 29.84
N ARG A 192 -7.44 -18.51 28.90
CA ARG A 192 -6.98 -17.86 27.66
C ARG A 192 -8.12 -17.14 26.91
N ALA A 193 -9.28 -17.78 26.81
CA ALA A 193 -10.46 -17.20 26.16
C ALA A 193 -10.97 -15.92 26.86
N LYS A 194 -10.96 -15.89 28.20
CA LYS A 194 -11.34 -14.70 28.96
C LYS A 194 -10.33 -13.57 28.78
N LEU A 195 -9.02 -13.88 28.74
CA LEU A 195 -7.98 -12.88 28.45
C LEU A 195 -8.16 -12.29 27.05
N ASP A 196 -8.50 -13.12 26.06
CA ASP A 196 -8.74 -12.67 24.69
C ASP A 196 -9.95 -11.73 24.59
N ASP A 197 -11.05 -12.07 25.26
CA ASP A 197 -12.22 -11.19 25.30
C ASP A 197 -11.95 -9.87 26.03
N GLN A 198 -11.10 -9.87 27.07
CA GLN A 198 -10.67 -8.63 27.74
C GLN A 198 -9.80 -7.76 26.82
N LEU A 199 -8.81 -8.36 26.14
CA LEU A 199 -7.95 -7.64 25.20
C LEU A 199 -8.74 -7.06 24.02
N ASP A 200 -9.66 -7.83 23.42
CA ASP A 200 -10.52 -7.35 22.33
C ASP A 200 -11.40 -6.17 22.80
N LYS A 201 -11.99 -6.28 23.99
CA LYS A 201 -12.82 -5.21 24.56
C LYS A 201 -12.00 -3.96 24.84
N LEU A 202 -10.80 -4.10 25.39
CA LEU A 202 -9.91 -2.98 25.67
C LEU A 202 -9.39 -2.31 24.41
N CYS A 203 -8.98 -3.07 23.39
CA CYS A 203 -8.54 -2.49 22.12
C CYS A 203 -9.68 -1.67 21.48
N LYS A 204 -10.92 -2.18 21.50
CA LYS A 204 -12.08 -1.41 20.99
C LYS A 204 -12.38 -0.14 21.80
N MET A 205 -12.21 -0.15 23.12
CA MET A 205 -12.56 1.00 23.95
C MET A 205 -11.43 2.03 24.12
N TRP A 206 -10.19 1.56 24.21
CA TRP A 206 -9.02 2.36 24.60
C TRP A 206 -7.94 2.41 23.53
N GLY A 207 -8.04 1.67 22.42
CA GLY A 207 -6.98 1.61 21.39
C GLY A 207 -6.60 2.97 20.78
N ALA A 208 -7.52 3.93 20.76
CA ALA A 208 -7.24 5.31 20.34
C ALA A 208 -6.50 6.15 21.40
N ARG A 209 -6.51 5.73 22.68
CA ARG A 209 -5.95 6.46 23.82
C ARG A 209 -4.68 5.84 24.38
N ILE A 210 -4.55 4.52 24.24
CA ILE A 210 -3.47 3.71 24.79
C ILE A 210 -3.05 2.73 23.70
N SER A 211 -1.75 2.65 23.45
CA SER A 211 -1.20 1.63 22.55
C SER A 211 -1.38 0.25 23.19
N ILE A 212 -2.32 -0.53 22.65
CA ILE A 212 -2.64 -1.89 23.13
C ILE A 212 -2.51 -2.84 21.95
N SER A 213 -1.68 -3.88 22.11
CA SER A 213 -1.59 -4.96 21.12
C SER A 213 -2.86 -5.83 21.19
N CYS A 214 -3.55 -5.95 20.06
CA CYS A 214 -4.73 -6.82 19.92
C CYS A 214 -4.38 -8.30 20.14
N LYS A 215 -5.40 -9.12 20.41
CA LYS A 215 -5.23 -10.58 20.64
C LYS A 215 -4.49 -11.31 19.51
N SER A 216 -4.53 -10.79 18.28
CA SER A 216 -3.88 -11.37 17.10
C SER A 216 -2.35 -11.24 17.16
N SER A 217 -1.85 -10.18 17.80
CA SER A 217 -0.42 -9.92 17.96
C SER A 217 0.23 -10.74 19.08
N ILE A 218 -0.55 -11.21 20.06
CA ILE A 218 -0.03 -11.92 21.23
C ILE A 218 -0.56 -13.35 21.26
N LEU A 219 0.33 -14.34 21.14
CA LEU A 219 -0.07 -15.75 21.09
C LEU A 219 -0.04 -16.43 22.46
N ARG A 220 0.94 -16.11 23.32
CA ARG A 220 1.18 -16.87 24.55
C ARG A 220 0.39 -16.33 25.73
N HIS A 221 -0.03 -17.22 26.62
CA HIS A 221 -0.78 -16.88 27.84
C HIS A 221 -0.07 -15.85 28.75
N PRO A 222 1.24 -15.99 29.11
CA PRO A 222 1.89 -15.03 30.00
C PRO A 222 1.99 -13.63 29.39
N GLU A 223 2.28 -13.55 28.09
CA GLU A 223 2.36 -12.28 27.35
C GLU A 223 1.01 -11.54 27.35
N LYS A 224 -0.13 -12.27 27.27
CA LYS A 224 -1.47 -11.68 27.38
C LYS A 224 -1.75 -11.08 28.75
N VAL A 225 -1.30 -11.75 29.82
CA VAL A 225 -1.43 -11.25 31.18
C VAL A 225 -0.62 -9.97 31.36
N GLU A 226 0.60 -9.94 30.84
CA GLU A 226 1.48 -8.76 30.89
C GLU A 226 0.90 -7.58 30.10
N ALA A 227 0.48 -7.80 28.86
CA ALA A 227 -0.14 -6.76 28.03
C ALA A 227 -1.40 -6.18 28.67
N LEU A 228 -2.27 -7.03 29.24
CA LEU A 228 -3.47 -6.60 29.94
C LEU A 228 -3.14 -5.80 31.22
N THR A 229 -2.12 -6.23 31.96
CA THR A 229 -1.64 -5.53 33.17
C THR A 229 -1.08 -4.16 32.83
N LYS A 230 -0.29 -4.06 31.77
CA LYS A 230 0.26 -2.80 31.27
C LYS A 230 -0.85 -1.85 30.83
N ALA A 231 -1.78 -2.32 30.00
CA ALA A 231 -2.89 -1.51 29.50
C ALA A 231 -3.76 -0.93 30.63
N ILE A 232 -4.04 -1.71 31.68
CA ILE A 232 -4.79 -1.24 32.85
C ILE A 232 -4.00 -0.23 33.67
N ARG A 233 -2.69 -0.44 33.82
CA ARG A 233 -1.82 0.52 34.53
C ARG A 233 -1.80 1.86 33.79
N ASP A 234 -1.53 1.83 32.49
CA ASP A 234 -1.49 3.02 31.63
C ASP A 234 -2.85 3.76 31.68
N HIS A 235 -3.97 3.02 31.70
CA HIS A 235 -5.31 3.61 31.85
C HIS A 235 -5.52 4.28 33.21
N ASN A 236 -5.14 3.60 34.30
CA ASN A 236 -5.28 4.14 35.65
C ASN A 236 -4.38 5.37 35.86
N GLU A 237 -3.17 5.37 35.28
CA GLU A 237 -2.27 6.52 35.28
C GLU A 237 -2.89 7.72 34.53
N LEU A 238 -3.51 7.50 33.37
CA LEU A 238 -4.22 8.55 32.65
C LEU A 238 -5.44 9.09 33.42
N LEU A 239 -6.20 8.23 34.09
CA LEU A 239 -7.32 8.66 34.94
C LEU A 239 -6.82 9.52 36.11
N ASN A 240 -5.76 9.08 36.79
CA ASN A 240 -5.15 9.82 37.90
C ASN A 240 -4.54 11.16 37.44
N ALA A 241 -3.92 11.19 36.26
CA ALA A 241 -3.37 12.41 35.66
C ALA A 241 -4.47 13.43 35.29
N ARG A 242 -5.67 12.95 34.95
CA ARG A 242 -6.84 13.79 34.63
C ARG A 242 -7.51 14.40 35.87
N GLU A 243 -7.27 13.87 37.07
CA GLU A 243 -7.76 14.43 38.34
C GLU A 243 -6.89 15.57 38.91
N LEU A 244 -5.81 15.98 38.23
CA LEU A 244 -5.13 17.25 38.52
C LEU A 244 -5.95 18.44 37.99
N PRO A 245 -6.09 19.54 38.75
CA PRO A 245 -7.03 20.61 38.43
C PRO A 245 -6.71 21.26 37.09
N LEU A 246 -7.75 21.32 36.25
CA LEU A 246 -7.77 21.88 34.91
C LEU A 246 -7.45 23.38 34.95
N SER A 247 -6.17 23.77 34.87
CA SER A 247 -5.76 25.13 34.56
C SER A 247 -5.30 25.19 33.10
N GLY A 248 -6.28 25.34 32.20
CA GLY A 248 -6.10 25.74 30.80
C GLY A 248 -5.34 24.73 29.94
N LEU A 249 -5.98 24.23 28.89
CA LEU A 249 -5.41 24.10 27.54
C LEU A 249 -6.47 23.43 26.64
N ASP A 250 -6.61 24.02 25.47
CA ASP A 250 -7.66 23.80 24.48
C ASP A 250 -7.70 22.36 23.95
N ALA A 251 -8.90 21.95 23.54
CA ALA A 251 -9.17 20.66 22.93
C ALA A 251 -8.42 20.50 21.60
N PRO A 252 -7.64 19.42 21.38
CA PRO A 252 -7.11 19.14 20.06
C PRO A 252 -8.17 18.48 19.18
N GLU A 253 -8.20 19.00 17.95
CA GLU A 253 -9.01 18.61 16.81
C GLU A 253 -8.82 17.13 16.45
N VAL A 254 -9.93 16.45 16.19
CA VAL A 254 -9.97 15.02 15.83
C VAL A 254 -9.44 14.87 14.41
N GLN A 255 -8.28 14.23 14.23
CA GLN A 255 -7.85 13.71 12.94
C GLN A 255 -8.30 12.26 12.81
N ASP A 256 -9.16 12.01 11.83
CA ASP A 256 -9.51 10.67 11.37
C ASP A 256 -8.23 9.98 10.85
N VAL A 257 -7.81 8.94 11.56
CA VAL A 257 -6.71 8.08 11.12
C VAL A 257 -7.32 6.95 10.32
N ASP A 258 -7.19 7.04 8.99
CA ASP A 258 -7.52 5.97 8.05
C ASP A 258 -6.68 4.72 8.36
N PHE A 259 -7.32 3.76 9.02
CA PHE A 259 -6.76 2.45 9.32
C PHE A 259 -6.90 1.54 8.09
N TRP A 260 -5.84 1.50 7.27
CA TRP A 260 -5.71 0.56 6.16
C TRP A 260 -5.21 -0.79 6.69
N GLU A 261 -6.10 -1.79 6.74
CA GLU A 261 -5.74 -3.20 6.93
C GLU A 261 -5.56 -3.81 5.53
N GLU A 262 -4.33 -4.15 5.14
CA GLU A 262 -4.04 -4.93 3.93
C GLU A 262 -4.64 -6.34 4.10
N GLU A 263 -5.70 -6.65 3.34
CA GLU A 263 -6.18 -8.02 3.17
C GLU A 263 -5.28 -8.73 2.14
N GLU A 264 -4.48 -9.71 2.59
CA GLU A 264 -3.83 -10.68 1.72
C GLU A 264 -4.91 -11.58 1.08
N ASP A 265 -5.22 -11.34 -0.20
CA ASP A 265 -6.10 -12.18 -1.01
C ASP A 265 -5.39 -13.49 -1.38
N GLU A 266 -5.59 -14.53 -0.57
CA GLU A 266 -5.26 -15.91 -0.95
C GLU A 266 -6.29 -16.39 -2.00
N MET A 267 -5.96 -16.21 -3.27
CA MET A 267 -6.75 -16.66 -4.41
C MET A 267 -6.75 -18.20 -4.45
N ALA A 268 -7.86 -18.80 -4.03
CA ALA A 268 -8.12 -20.22 -4.26
C ALA A 268 -8.30 -20.48 -5.77
N GLU A 269 -7.39 -21.25 -6.36
CA GLU A 269 -7.52 -21.75 -7.73
C GLU A 269 -8.74 -22.69 -7.84
N PRO A 270 -9.58 -22.55 -8.87
CA PRO A 270 -10.65 -23.51 -9.14
C PRO A 270 -10.11 -24.71 -9.94
N ASP A 271 -10.49 -25.92 -9.51
CA ASP A 271 -10.26 -27.22 -10.16
C ASP A 271 -10.78 -27.31 -11.62
#